data_AF-B0CW68-F1
#
_entry.id   AF-B0CW68-F1
#
_cell.length_a   1.000
_cell.length_b   1.000
_cell.length_c   1.000
_cell.angle_alpha   90.00
_cell.angle_beta   90.00
_cell.angle_gamma   90.00
#
_symmetry.space_group_name_H-M   'P 1'
#
loop_
_entity.id
_entity.type
_entity.pdbx_description
1 polymer ?
#
loop_
_entity_poly.entity_id
_entity_poly.type
_entity_poly.pdbx_seq_one_letter_code
_entity_poly.pdbx_strand_id
1 'polypeptide(L)'
;MINTCESEHGVIIRAQTQCTPGYAISGTGIVFCSRHALVQRNGAGDLQKGEKYCNIDYLIFLALVGVTLSWIFITYNIGCQWSKKFHACMLDFPERM
;
A
#
# COMPACT_ATOMS: atom_id res chain seq x y z
N MET A 1 -26.91 4.39 26.95
CA MET A 1 -25.75 3.68 26.35
C MET A 1 -26.05 3.52 24.87
N ILE A 2 -25.28 4.21 24.04
CA ILE A 2 -25.49 4.25 22.58
C ILE A 2 -24.98 2.92 22.03
N ASN A 3 -25.90 2.05 21.59
CA ASN A 3 -25.57 0.85 20.84
C ASN A 3 -25.21 1.29 19.42
N THR A 4 -23.99 1.78 19.22
CA THR A 4 -23.49 2.01 17.86
C THR A 4 -23.02 0.66 17.34
N CYS A 5 -23.88 -0.05 16.63
CA CYS A 5 -23.45 -1.11 15.73
C CYS A 5 -22.64 -0.46 14.61
N GLU A 6 -21.33 -0.35 14.81
CA GLU A 6 -20.37 0.04 13.78
C GLU A 6 -20.28 -1.12 12.77
N SER A 7 -21.26 -1.19 11.86
CA SER A 7 -21.28 -2.12 10.72
C SER A 7 -20.21 -1.78 9.66
N GLU A 8 -19.51 -0.66 9.84
CA GLU A 8 -18.48 -0.16 8.93
C GLU A 8 -17.14 -0.81 9.30
N HIS A 9 -16.70 -1.81 8.54
CA HIS A 9 -15.33 -2.35 8.39
C HIS A 9 -14.23 -1.87 9.38
N GLY A 10 -14.48 -1.91 10.69
CA GLY A 10 -13.64 -1.22 11.68
C GLY A 10 -12.24 -1.81 11.78
N VAL A 11 -12.09 -3.09 11.42
CA VAL A 11 -10.79 -3.77 11.32
C VAL A 11 -9.94 -3.22 10.18
N ILE A 12 -10.55 -2.92 9.03
CA ILE A 12 -9.84 -2.35 7.88
C ILE A 12 -9.42 -0.92 8.22
N ILE A 13 -10.35 -0.11 8.72
CA ILE A 13 -10.07 1.30 9.08
C ILE A 13 -9.02 1.35 10.19
N ARG A 14 -9.09 0.47 11.20
CA ARG A 14 -8.08 0.37 12.25
C ARG A 14 -6.73 -0.07 11.71
N ALA A 15 -6.62 -1.13 10.90
CA ALA A 15 -5.34 -1.53 10.33
C ALA A 15 -4.71 -0.43 9.44
N GLN A 16 -5.55 0.36 8.76
CA GLN A 16 -5.10 1.46 7.91
C GLN A 16 -4.78 2.75 8.70
N THR A 17 -5.49 3.04 9.79
CA THR A 17 -5.42 4.35 10.50
C THR A 17 -4.72 4.26 11.85
N GLN A 18 -4.57 3.07 12.42
CA GLN A 18 -4.00 2.90 13.76
C GLN A 18 -2.55 3.35 13.76
N CYS A 19 -2.35 4.43 14.49
CA CYS A 19 -1.09 5.11 14.68
C CYS A 19 -0.69 4.92 16.13
N THR A 20 0.22 4.00 16.40
CA THR A 20 0.70 3.76 17.76
C THR A 20 1.60 4.93 18.20
N PRO A 21 1.28 5.64 19.30
CA PRO A 21 2.14 6.69 19.82
C PRO A 21 3.56 6.16 20.08
N GLY A 22 4.59 6.88 19.63
CA GLY A 22 5.99 6.47 19.76
C GLY A 22 6.56 5.65 18.59
N TYR A 23 5.75 5.25 17.61
CA TYR A 23 6.25 4.61 16.38
C TYR A 23 6.50 5.65 15.27
N ALA A 24 7.67 5.59 14.65
CA ALA A 24 8.04 6.44 13.50
C ALA A 24 7.37 6.00 12.19
N ILE A 25 7.05 4.71 12.06
CA ILE A 25 6.43 4.11 10.88
C ILE A 25 5.12 3.43 11.27
N SER A 26 4.14 3.45 10.36
CA SER A 26 2.83 2.83 10.60
C SER A 26 2.73 1.40 10.04
N GLY A 27 3.75 0.96 9.30
CA GLY A 27 3.85 -0.36 8.71
C GLY A 27 4.96 -0.39 7.66
N THR A 28 5.13 -1.54 7.01
CA THR A 28 6.10 -1.73 5.93
C THR A 28 5.39 -2.39 4.75
N GLY A 29 5.64 -1.88 3.54
CA GLY A 29 5.19 -2.48 2.29
C GLY A 29 6.28 -3.36 1.71
N ILE A 30 5.90 -4.52 1.15
CA ILE A 30 6.82 -5.42 0.45
C ILE A 30 6.20 -5.86 -0.87
N VAL A 31 6.96 -5.72 -1.95
CA VAL A 31 6.73 -6.27 -3.28
C VAL A 31 7.65 -7.47 -3.44
N PHE A 32 7.06 -8.63 -3.68
CA PHE A 32 7.80 -9.88 -3.85
C PHE A 32 7.30 -10.64 -5.07
N CYS A 33 8.21 -11.41 -5.66
CA CYS A 33 7.88 -12.33 -6.75
C CYS A 33 7.01 -13.46 -6.19
N SER A 34 5.78 -13.58 -6.68
CA SER A 34 4.85 -14.63 -6.27
C SER A 34 5.30 -16.06 -6.64
N ARG A 35 6.17 -16.22 -7.65
CA ARG A 35 6.69 -17.54 -8.05
C ARG A 35 7.80 -18.06 -7.14
N HIS A 36 8.72 -17.18 -6.76
CA HIS A 36 9.94 -17.56 -6.05
C HIS A 36 9.94 -17.11 -4.58
N ALA A 37 8.91 -16.39 -4.16
CA ALA A 37 8.79 -15.77 -2.82
C ALA A 37 10.00 -14.88 -2.46
N LEU A 38 10.62 -14.26 -3.47
CA LEU A 38 11.77 -13.37 -3.30
C LEU A 38 11.31 -11.91 -3.30
N VAL A 39 11.81 -11.13 -2.35
CA VAL A 39 11.60 -9.68 -2.34
C VAL A 39 12.26 -9.08 -3.58
N GLN A 40 11.50 -8.26 -4.30
CA GLN A 40 12.00 -7.63 -5.52
C GLN A 40 13.05 -6.58 -5.16
N ARG A 41 13.98 -6.30 -6.08
CA ARG A 41 14.91 -5.17 -5.91
C ARG A 41 14.10 -3.90 -5.72
N ASN A 42 14.45 -3.10 -4.70
CA ASN A 42 13.69 -1.93 -4.26
C ASN A 42 12.23 -2.19 -3.82
N GLY A 43 11.87 -3.46 -3.61
CA GLY A 43 10.53 -3.89 -3.25
C GLY A 43 10.25 -3.89 -1.75
N ALA A 44 11.00 -3.15 -0.93
CA ALA A 44 10.68 -2.99 0.49
C ALA A 44 10.80 -1.52 0.89
N GLY A 45 9.83 -1.01 1.66
CA GLY A 45 9.82 0.38 2.10
C GLY A 45 8.82 0.64 3.21
N ASP A 46 9.10 1.67 4.00
CA ASP A 46 8.28 2.03 5.16
C ASP A 46 7.05 2.85 4.76
N LEU A 47 5.93 2.56 5.43
CA LEU A 47 4.69 3.28 5.27
C LEU A 47 4.65 4.45 6.26
N GLN A 48 4.61 5.65 5.70
CA GLN A 48 4.46 6.88 6.46
C GLN A 48 3.10 6.93 7.15
N LYS A 49 3.07 7.71 8.22
CA LYS A 49 1.89 7.93 9.04
C LYS A 49 0.85 8.74 8.27
N GLY A 50 -0.39 8.25 8.18
CA GLY A 50 -1.48 8.91 7.47
C GLY A 50 -1.61 8.44 6.03
N GLU A 51 -0.74 8.89 5.12
CA GLU A 51 -0.88 8.64 3.69
C GLU A 51 -0.05 7.43 3.22
N LYS A 52 -0.70 6.25 3.17
CA LYS A 52 -0.03 4.98 2.85
C LYS A 52 -0.09 4.62 1.37
N TYR A 53 -1.01 5.21 0.60
CA TYR A 53 -1.25 4.84 -0.79
C TYR A 53 -0.14 5.30 -1.73
N CYS A 54 0.26 6.58 -1.65
CA CYS A 54 1.41 7.11 -2.39
C CYS A 54 2.71 6.33 -2.12
N ASN A 55 2.93 5.86 -0.89
CA ASN A 55 4.09 5.03 -0.58
C ASN A 55 4.03 3.68 -1.29
N ILE A 56 2.85 3.05 -1.35
CA ILE A 56 2.66 1.79 -2.09
C ILE A 56 2.81 2.01 -3.60
N ASP A 57 2.31 3.12 -4.14
CA ASP A 57 2.52 3.52 -5.54
C ASP A 57 4.02 3.58 -5.85
N TYR A 58 4.74 4.40 -5.09
CA TYR A 58 6.18 4.56 -5.24
C TYR A 58 6.91 3.22 -5.12
N LEU A 59 6.55 2.40 -4.14
CA LEU A 59 7.18 1.09 -3.91
C LEU A 59 6.97 0.14 -5.10
N ILE A 60 5.74 0.06 -5.62
CA ILE A 60 5.41 -0.79 -6.78
C ILE A 60 6.16 -0.30 -8.02
N PHE A 61 6.14 1.00 -8.31
CA PHE A 61 6.84 1.52 -9.48
C PHE A 61 8.33 1.33 -9.36
N LEU A 62 8.93 1.64 -8.20
CA LEU A 62 10.36 1.48 -7.97
C LEU A 62 10.80 0.02 -8.06
N ALA A 63 9.96 -0.93 -7.63
CA ALA A 63 10.20 -2.36 -7.79
C ALA A 63 10.11 -2.83 -9.25
N LEU A 64 9.31 -2.15 -10.07
CA LEU A 64 9.16 -2.45 -11.50
C LEU A 64 10.20 -1.75 -12.39
N VAL A 65 10.89 -0.71 -11.90
CA VAL A 65 11.96 -0.03 -12.67
C VAL A 65 13.04 -1.02 -13.08
N GLY A 66 13.30 -1.11 -14.38
CA GLY A 66 14.31 -2.00 -14.95
C GLY A 66 13.89 -3.47 -15.04
N VAL A 67 12.60 -3.78 -14.82
CA VAL A 67 12.06 -5.13 -14.90
C VAL A 67 11.17 -5.27 -16.13
N THR A 68 11.59 -6.11 -17.07
CA THR A 68 10.78 -6.49 -18.23
C THR A 68 10.02 -7.78 -17.94
N LEU A 69 8.71 -7.66 -17.69
CA LEU A 69 7.80 -8.78 -17.55
C LEU A 69 6.78 -8.74 -18.68
N SER A 70 6.47 -9.90 -19.29
CA SER A 70 5.40 -9.95 -20.30
C SER A 70 4.03 -9.63 -19.69
N TRP A 71 3.79 -10.08 -18.45
CA TRP A 71 2.54 -9.89 -17.72
C TRP A 71 2.85 -9.52 -16.26
N ILE A 72 2.19 -8.49 -15.75
CA ILE A 72 2.27 -8.06 -14.35
C ILE A 72 0.92 -8.35 -13.69
N PHE A 73 0.94 -9.16 -12.64
CA PHE A 73 -0.24 -9.45 -11.82
C PHE A 73 0.04 -9.03 -10.39
N ILE A 74 -0.69 -8.02 -9.91
CA ILE A 74 -0.50 -7.47 -8.56
C ILE A 74 -1.57 -8.06 -7.65
N THR A 75 -1.15 -8.84 -6.66
CA THR A 75 -2.01 -9.34 -5.58
C THR A 75 -1.54 -8.80 -4.25
N TYR A 76 -2.49 -8.46 -3.38
CA TYR A 76 -2.20 -7.95 -2.05
C TYR A 76 -3.35 -8.33 -1.08
N ASN A 77 -3.11 -8.16 0.21
CA ASN A 77 -4.08 -8.48 1.26
C ASN A 77 -5.36 -7.62 1.11
N ILE A 78 -6.55 -8.21 1.29
CA ILE A 78 -7.85 -7.52 1.20
C ILE A 78 -7.96 -6.24 2.06
N GLY A 79 -7.21 -6.17 3.17
CA GLY A 79 -7.14 -5.00 4.04
C GLY A 79 -6.35 -3.83 3.44
N CYS A 80 -5.46 -4.09 2.48
CA CYS A 80 -4.82 -3.07 1.66
C CYS A 80 -5.79 -2.68 0.55
N GLN A 81 -6.40 -1.50 0.62
CA GLN A 81 -7.37 -1.05 -0.38
C GLN A 81 -6.72 -0.19 -1.47
N TRP A 82 -5.44 -0.41 -1.74
CA TRP A 82 -4.63 0.44 -2.62
C TRP A 82 -5.24 0.61 -4.02
N SER A 83 -5.66 -0.46 -4.71
CA SER A 83 -6.22 -0.32 -6.06
C SER A 83 -7.49 0.54 -6.13
N LYS A 84 -8.26 0.62 -5.03
CA LYS A 84 -9.47 1.45 -5.00
C LYS A 84 -9.14 2.95 -5.09
N LYS A 85 -7.95 3.34 -4.62
CA LYS A 85 -7.47 4.72 -4.63
C LYS A 85 -6.46 4.99 -5.73
N PHE A 86 -5.81 3.95 -6.26
CA PHE A 86 -4.79 4.02 -7.30
C PHE A 86 -5.19 4.91 -8.49
N HIS A 87 -6.36 4.66 -9.08
CA HIS A 87 -6.79 5.43 -10.26
C HIS A 87 -7.03 6.92 -9.94
N ALA A 88 -7.52 7.23 -8.74
CA ALA A 88 -7.70 8.62 -8.33
C ALA A 88 -6.34 9.30 -8.11
N CYS A 89 -5.40 8.63 -7.43
CA CYS A 89 -4.04 9.13 -7.23
C CYS A 89 -3.27 9.33 -8.56
N MET A 90 -3.51 8.47 -9.56
CA MET A 90 -2.91 8.64 -10.89
C MET A 90 -3.38 9.90 -11.61
N LEU A 91 -4.63 10.33 -11.42
CA LEU A 91 -5.15 11.55 -12.04
C LEU A 91 -4.52 12.82 -11.45
N ASP A 92 -4.17 12.77 -10.16
CA ASP A 92 -3.48 13.86 -9.45
C ASP A 92 -1.96 13.79 -9.59
N PHE A 93 -1.43 12.81 -10.34
CA PHE A 93 0.01 12.65 -10.49
C PHE A 93 0.60 13.81 -11.32
N PRO A 94 1.64 14.51 -10.84
CA PRO A 94 2.18 15.66 -11.53
C PRO A 94 2.83 15.28 -12.87
N GLU A 95 2.56 16.06 -13.91
CA GLU A 95 3.14 15.83 -15.26
C GLU A 95 4.67 15.97 -15.30
N ARG A 96 5.27 16.63 -14.30
CA ARG A 96 6.72 16.71 -14.11
C ARG A 96 7.07 16.31 -12.69
N MET A 97 7.98 15.34 -12.59
CA MET A 97 8.61 14.90 -11.35
C MET A 97 9.97 15.57 -11.18
#